data_AF-A0A1G3CZ68-F1
#
_entry.id   AF-A0A1G3CZ68-F1
#
_cell.length_a   1.000
_cell.length_b   1.000
_cell.length_c   1.000
_cell.angle_alpha   90.00
_cell.angle_beta   90.00
_cell.angle_gamma   90.00
#
_symmetry.space_group_name_H-M   'P 1'
#
loop_
_entity.id
_entity.type
_entity.pdbx_description
1 polymer ?
#
loop_
_entity_poly.entity_id
_entity_poly.type
_entity_poly.pdbx_seq_one_letter_code
_entity_poly.pdbx_strand_id
1 'polypeptide(L)'
;MFNKFRGDKGILKPGLDMLESRINKPVVGVIPYIHNLGVDDEDSVSLEYIGSKYTRFRDAEELRLNPKTLSNLQPSAFSLQPVIDIVVIKLPRISNFTDFNTLTHEKDVRVRFVDKVENIGKPDLLIIPGTKNTIGDLTFIKERGIFGEIIELSRQGTMTIGICGGYQMLGKQINDPHHVES
;
A
#
# COMPACT_ATOMS: atom_id res chain seq x y z
N MET A 1 -5.04 -10.23 -6.30
CA MET A 1 -5.08 -11.11 -7.50
C MET A 1 -3.76 -11.87 -7.51
N PHE A 2 -3.76 -13.21 -7.52
CA PHE A 2 -2.52 -14.00 -7.49
C PHE A 2 -1.97 -14.15 -8.92
N ASN A 3 -1.01 -13.31 -9.32
CA ASN A 3 -0.49 -13.34 -10.70
C ASN A 3 0.70 -14.31 -10.87
N LYS A 4 1.32 -14.72 -9.77
CA LYS A 4 2.57 -15.50 -9.80
C LYS A 4 2.46 -16.88 -10.47
N PHE A 5 1.27 -17.48 -10.51
CA PHE A 5 1.03 -18.81 -11.08
C PHE A 5 0.57 -18.77 -12.54
N ARG A 6 0.49 -17.58 -13.15
CA ARG A 6 0.16 -17.36 -14.57
C ARG A 6 -1.12 -18.10 -15.05
N GLY A 7 -2.07 -18.32 -14.15
CA GLY A 7 -3.30 -19.05 -14.47
C GLY A 7 -3.09 -20.53 -14.77
N ASP A 8 -1.96 -21.13 -14.38
CA ASP A 8 -1.75 -22.57 -14.49
C ASP A 8 -2.61 -23.32 -13.47
N LYS A 9 -3.65 -23.98 -13.97
CA LYS A 9 -4.59 -24.76 -13.15
C LYS A 9 -3.91 -25.91 -12.41
N GLY A 10 -2.87 -26.52 -12.98
CA GLY A 10 -2.15 -27.64 -12.37
C GLY A 10 -1.44 -27.22 -11.09
N ILE A 11 -0.79 -26.06 -11.12
CA ILE A 11 -0.11 -25.49 -9.95
C ILE A 11 -1.12 -24.99 -8.90
N LEU A 12 -2.24 -24.39 -9.35
CA LEU A 12 -3.24 -23.82 -8.47
C LEU A 12 -4.15 -24.86 -7.80
N LYS A 13 -4.28 -26.07 -8.37
CA LYS A 13 -5.27 -27.07 -7.95
C LYS A 13 -5.33 -27.34 -6.45
N PRO A 14 -4.20 -27.58 -5.73
CA PRO A 14 -4.26 -27.80 -4.28
C PRO A 14 -4.85 -26.60 -3.51
N GLY A 15 -4.56 -25.37 -3.95
CA GLY A 15 -5.10 -24.15 -3.36
C GLY A 15 -6.58 -23.94 -3.65
N LEU A 16 -7.03 -24.29 -4.87
CA LEU A 16 -8.45 -24.25 -5.23
C LEU A 16 -9.27 -25.25 -4.42
N ASP A 17 -8.78 -26.49 -4.30
CA ASP A 17 -9.44 -27.56 -3.54
C ASP A 17 -9.57 -27.15 -2.04
N MET A 18 -8.54 -26.51 -1.48
CA MET A 18 -8.58 -25.95 -0.11
C MET A 18 -9.61 -24.81 0.01
N LEU A 19 -9.65 -23.91 -0.98
CA LEU A 19 -10.58 -22.78 -0.98
C LEU A 19 -12.03 -23.26 -0.99
N GLU A 20 -12.39 -24.11 -1.95
CA GLU A 20 -13.74 -24.69 -2.09
C GLU A 20 -14.21 -25.36 -0.80
N SER A 21 -13.32 -26.14 -0.17
CA SER A 21 -13.59 -26.82 1.10
C SER A 21 -13.90 -25.86 2.26
N ARG A 22 -13.25 -24.70 2.30
CA ARG A 22 -13.45 -23.70 3.36
C ARG A 22 -14.66 -22.81 3.13
N ILE A 23 -14.91 -22.42 1.89
CA ILE A 23 -15.98 -21.45 1.56
C ILE A 23 -17.30 -22.12 1.15
N ASN A 24 -17.28 -23.44 0.93
CA ASN A 24 -18.41 -24.25 0.48
C ASN A 24 -19.08 -23.72 -0.80
N LYS A 25 -18.27 -23.21 -1.73
CA LYS A 25 -18.68 -22.72 -3.05
C LYS A 25 -17.68 -23.18 -4.10
N PRO A 26 -18.15 -23.55 -5.31
CA PRO A 26 -17.26 -24.01 -6.38
C PRO A 26 -16.44 -22.87 -6.98
N VAL A 27 -15.20 -23.17 -7.35
CA VAL A 27 -14.37 -22.34 -8.22
C VAL A 27 -14.79 -22.62 -9.66
N VAL A 28 -15.41 -21.62 -10.29
CA VAL A 28 -15.97 -21.75 -11.64
C VAL A 28 -14.92 -21.81 -12.76
N GLY A 29 -13.68 -21.40 -12.48
CA GLY A 29 -12.60 -21.45 -13.45
C GLY A 29 -11.32 -20.76 -12.98
N VAL A 30 -10.25 -20.98 -13.74
CA VAL A 30 -8.97 -20.27 -13.62
C VAL A 30 -8.78 -19.47 -14.89
N ILE A 31 -8.56 -18.16 -14.76
CA ILE A 31 -8.28 -17.30 -15.91
C ILE A 31 -6.81 -17.49 -16.29
N PRO A 32 -6.50 -17.89 -17.54
CA PRO A 32 -5.12 -18.02 -18.00
C PRO A 32 -4.44 -16.65 -18.01
N TYR A 33 -3.12 -16.62 -17.85
CA TYR A 33 -2.36 -15.38 -17.99
C TYR A 33 -2.56 -14.78 -19.39
N ILE A 34 -2.94 -13.49 -19.44
CA ILE A 34 -3.15 -12.76 -20.68
C ILE A 34 -1.92 -11.88 -20.93
N HIS A 35 -1.13 -12.26 -21.94
CA HIS A 35 -0.01 -11.43 -22.38
C HIS A 35 -0.54 -10.10 -22.95
N ASN A 36 0.08 -8.98 -22.56
CA ASN A 36 -0.26 -7.62 -23.01
C ASN A 36 -1.61 -7.07 -22.52
N LEU A 37 -2.07 -7.46 -21.33
CA LEU A 37 -3.25 -6.84 -20.71
C LEU A 37 -3.01 -5.39 -20.25
N GLY A 38 -1.76 -4.90 -20.29
CA GLY A 38 -1.39 -3.58 -19.78
C GLY A 38 -1.42 -3.48 -18.25
N VAL A 39 -1.47 -4.62 -17.56
CA VAL A 39 -1.38 -4.71 -16.10
C VAL A 39 0.05 -5.10 -15.76
N ASP A 40 0.70 -4.31 -14.90
CA ASP A 40 2.07 -4.59 -14.45
C ASP A 40 2.14 -5.97 -13.78
N ASP A 41 3.24 -6.70 -14.01
CA ASP A 41 3.52 -7.93 -13.28
C ASP A 41 3.66 -7.59 -11.78
N GLU A 42 3.01 -8.38 -10.92
CA GLU A 42 2.98 -8.22 -9.47
C GLU A 42 4.42 -8.10 -8.92
N ASP A 43 4.70 -7.04 -8.17
CA ASP A 43 6.02 -6.69 -7.59
C ASP A 43 7.16 -6.37 -8.59
N SER A 44 6.89 -6.05 -9.87
CA SER A 44 7.94 -5.81 -10.88
C SER A 44 8.48 -4.38 -10.96
N VAL A 45 7.84 -3.44 -10.25
CA VAL A 45 8.22 -2.03 -10.21
C VAL A 45 9.01 -1.75 -8.92
N SER A 46 9.98 -0.85 -8.91
CA SER A 46 10.66 -0.50 -7.64
C SER A 46 9.90 0.60 -6.90
N LEU A 47 9.84 0.51 -5.56
CA LEU A 47 9.25 1.56 -4.70
C LEU A 47 9.92 2.93 -4.91
N GLU A 48 11.22 2.93 -5.20
CA GLU A 48 12.00 4.14 -5.51
C GLU A 48 11.57 4.79 -6.83
N TYR A 49 11.17 4.01 -7.82
CA TYR A 49 10.63 4.52 -9.08
C TYR A 49 9.29 5.23 -8.85
N ILE A 50 8.42 4.68 -8.00
CA ILE A 50 7.14 5.31 -7.66
C ILE A 50 7.36 6.60 -6.85
N GLY A 51 8.16 6.57 -5.79
CA GLY A 51 8.43 7.75 -4.97
C GLY A 51 9.04 8.92 -5.76
N SER A 52 10.00 8.63 -6.66
CA SER A 52 10.70 9.66 -7.46
C SER A 52 9.88 10.21 -8.63
N LYS A 53 9.00 9.40 -9.25
CA LYS A 53 8.15 9.84 -10.37
C LYS A 53 7.03 10.78 -9.90
N TYR A 54 6.44 10.52 -8.73
CA TYR A 54 5.24 11.25 -8.28
C TYR A 54 5.52 12.47 -7.39
N THR A 55 6.67 12.52 -6.70
CA THR A 55 7.16 13.79 -6.10
C THR A 55 7.33 14.86 -7.20
N ARG A 56 7.86 14.46 -8.37
CA ARG A 56 8.08 15.36 -9.52
C ARG A 56 6.81 15.85 -10.20
N PHE A 57 5.70 15.12 -10.17
CA PHE A 57 4.48 15.53 -10.86
C PHE A 57 3.84 16.78 -10.23
N ARG A 58 3.90 16.92 -8.90
CA ARG A 58 3.42 18.13 -8.21
C ARG A 58 4.35 19.31 -8.42
N ASP A 59 5.66 19.11 -8.27
CA ASP A 59 6.65 20.18 -8.51
C ASP A 59 6.54 20.72 -9.94
N ALA A 60 6.33 19.85 -10.94
CA ALA A 60 6.26 20.26 -12.35
C ALA A 60 4.97 20.96 -12.77
N GLU A 61 3.81 20.70 -12.14
CA GLU A 61 2.59 21.48 -12.37
C GLU A 61 2.61 22.81 -11.61
N GLU A 62 3.14 22.83 -10.38
CA GLU A 62 3.26 24.01 -9.54
C GLU A 62 4.30 25.00 -10.10
N LEU A 63 5.41 24.50 -10.68
CA LEU A 63 6.43 25.29 -11.39
C LEU A 63 6.01 25.73 -12.80
N ARG A 64 4.98 25.14 -13.41
CA ARG A 64 4.44 25.55 -14.72
C ARG A 64 3.59 26.82 -14.63
N LEU A 65 3.18 27.21 -13.43
CA LEU A 65 2.52 28.49 -13.19
C LEU A 65 3.59 29.59 -13.11
N ASN A 66 3.55 30.51 -14.07
CA ASN A 66 4.47 31.64 -14.15
C ASN A 66 4.39 32.45 -12.83
N PRO A 67 5.52 32.79 -12.17
CA PRO A 67 5.54 33.54 -10.91
C PRO A 67 4.77 34.88 -10.96
N LYS A 68 4.67 35.49 -12.13
CA LYS A 68 3.89 36.73 -12.36
C LYS A 68 2.37 36.53 -12.37
N THR A 69 1.89 35.30 -12.57
CA THR A 69 0.47 34.95 -12.51
C THR A 69 0.03 34.72 -11.08
N LEU A 70 0.91 34.16 -10.24
CA LEU A 70 0.66 33.89 -8.82
C LEU A 70 0.49 35.18 -7.98
N SER A 71 1.12 36.28 -8.37
CA SER A 71 1.03 37.56 -7.65
C SER A 71 -0.29 38.31 -7.85
N ASN A 72 -1.09 37.94 -8.86
CA ASN A 72 -2.34 38.62 -9.23
C ASN A 72 -3.60 37.80 -8.95
N LEU A 73 -3.46 36.57 -8.45
CA LEU A 73 -4.59 35.75 -8.08
C LEU A 73 -5.05 36.17 -6.68
N GLN A 74 -6.30 36.62 -6.59
CA GLN A 74 -6.95 36.82 -5.30
C GLN A 74 -6.86 35.51 -4.49
N PRO A 75 -6.61 35.55 -3.17
CA PRO A 75 -6.48 34.34 -2.33
C PRO A 75 -7.67 33.38 -2.37
N SER A 76 -8.79 33.79 -2.97
CA SER A 76 -10.03 33.02 -3.14
C SER A 76 -10.05 32.08 -4.35
N ALA A 77 -9.08 32.14 -5.28
CA ALA A 77 -9.11 31.39 -6.54
C ALA A 77 -8.41 30.00 -6.50
N PHE A 78 -7.74 29.65 -5.41
CA PHE A 78 -7.29 28.28 -5.15
C PHE A 78 -8.14 27.72 -4.01
N SER A 79 -9.31 27.15 -4.34
CA SER A 79 -9.90 26.17 -3.44
C SER A 79 -8.92 25.01 -3.39
N LEU A 80 -8.12 24.93 -2.31
CA LEU A 80 -7.35 23.74 -1.96
C LEU A 80 -8.35 22.59 -1.94
N GLN A 81 -8.40 21.81 -3.02
CA GLN A 81 -9.10 20.52 -3.01
C GLN A 81 -8.55 19.77 -1.78
N PRO A 82 -9.40 19.29 -0.85
CA PRO A 82 -8.91 18.55 0.30
C PRO A 82 -8.21 17.31 -0.24
N VAL A 83 -6.88 17.33 -0.16
CA VAL A 83 -6.06 16.20 -0.58
C VAL A 83 -6.12 15.20 0.55
N ILE A 84 -6.74 14.04 0.31
CA ILE A 84 -6.69 12.92 1.26
C ILE A 84 -5.23 12.48 1.38
N ASP A 85 -4.63 12.63 2.56
CA ASP A 85 -3.26 12.20 2.84
C ASP A 85 -3.24 10.76 3.37
N ILE A 86 -2.63 9.88 2.59
CA ILE A 86 -2.48 8.46 2.88
C ILE A 86 -1.00 8.17 3.14
N VAL A 87 -0.71 7.63 4.31
CA VAL A 87 0.59 7.06 4.63
C VAL A 87 0.53 5.54 4.50
N VAL A 88 1.46 4.99 3.72
CA VAL A 88 1.70 3.55 3.65
C VAL A 88 3.03 3.27 4.34
N ILE A 89 3.02 2.39 5.34
CA ILE A 89 4.26 2.00 6.03
C ILE A 89 5.10 1.16 5.07
N LYS A 90 6.30 1.65 4.73
CA LYS A 90 7.24 0.99 3.84
C LYS A 90 7.95 -0.13 4.60
N LEU A 91 7.38 -1.32 4.54
CA LEU A 91 7.95 -2.51 5.14
C LEU A 91 9.10 -3.07 4.28
N PRO A 92 10.18 -3.61 4.88
CA PRO A 92 11.30 -4.21 4.14
C PRO A 92 10.88 -5.33 3.18
N ARG A 93 9.85 -6.11 3.54
CA ARG A 93 9.33 -7.23 2.74
C ARG A 93 7.89 -7.00 2.31
N ILE A 94 7.53 -5.74 2.06
CA ILE A 94 6.23 -5.36 1.51
C ILE A 94 5.87 -6.22 0.29
N SER A 95 4.64 -6.71 0.26
CA SER A 95 4.05 -7.40 -0.89
C SER A 95 2.99 -6.54 -1.55
N ASN A 96 2.77 -6.73 -2.85
CA ASN A 96 1.66 -6.09 -3.57
C ASN A 96 1.68 -4.56 -3.48
N PHE A 97 2.86 -3.93 -3.38
CA PHE A 97 2.94 -2.47 -3.22
C PHE A 97 2.37 -1.72 -4.44
N THR A 98 2.33 -2.37 -5.61
CA THR A 98 1.71 -1.84 -6.83
C THR A 98 0.21 -1.59 -6.67
N ASP A 99 -0.45 -2.25 -5.72
CA ASP A 99 -1.89 -2.06 -5.48
C ASP A 99 -2.22 -0.61 -5.09
N PHE A 100 -1.26 0.09 -4.46
CA PHE A 100 -1.40 1.50 -4.09
C PHE A 100 -1.20 2.46 -5.28
N ASN A 101 -0.68 1.99 -6.42
CA ASN A 101 -0.50 2.84 -7.60
C ASN A 101 -1.84 3.44 -8.04
N THR A 102 -2.94 2.70 -7.97
CA THR A 102 -4.27 3.22 -8.33
C THR A 102 -4.61 4.48 -7.54
N LEU A 103 -4.35 4.48 -6.23
CA LEU A 103 -4.58 5.63 -5.36
C LEU A 103 -3.68 6.83 -5.72
N THR A 104 -2.47 6.58 -6.25
CA THR A 104 -1.56 7.66 -6.69
C THR A 104 -2.02 8.37 -7.96
N HIS A 105 -2.95 7.80 -8.73
CA HIS A 105 -3.48 8.43 -9.95
C HIS A 105 -4.64 9.40 -9.66
N GLU A 106 -5.20 9.37 -8.46
CA GLU A 106 -6.27 10.27 -8.05
C GLU A 106 -5.69 11.65 -7.70
N LYS A 107 -6.24 12.70 -8.33
CA LYS A 107 -5.68 14.07 -8.26
C LYS A 107 -5.80 14.69 -6.87
N ASP A 108 -6.75 14.21 -6.09
CA ASP A 108 -7.10 14.63 -4.74
C ASP A 108 -6.60 13.66 -3.67
N VAL A 109 -5.67 12.74 -4.01
CA VAL A 109 -5.07 11.80 -3.06
C VAL A 109 -3.55 11.96 -3.07
N ARG A 110 -2.96 12.07 -1.88
CA ARG A 110 -1.51 12.03 -1.68
C ARG A 110 -1.15 10.72 -0.99
N VAL A 111 -0.34 9.88 -1.64
CA VAL A 111 0.17 8.65 -1.05
C VAL A 111 1.66 8.79 -0.74
N ARG A 112 2.06 8.49 0.50
CA ARG A 112 3.45 8.58 0.97
C ARG A 112 3.90 7.24 1.54
N PHE A 113 4.96 6.68 0.99
CA PHE A 113 5.62 5.49 1.55
C PHE A 113 6.67 5.93 2.57
N VAL A 114 6.52 5.53 3.83
CA VAL A 114 7.37 5.99 4.93
C VAL A 114 7.97 4.84 5.73
N ASP A 115 9.27 4.91 6.01
CA ASP A 115 10.04 3.94 6.82
C ASP A 115 10.65 4.57 8.08
N LYS A 116 10.31 5.83 8.37
CA LYS A 116 10.80 6.62 9.51
C LYS A 116 9.65 7.36 10.18
N VAL A 117 9.66 7.39 11.52
CA VAL A 117 8.60 7.96 12.36
C VAL A 117 8.39 9.44 12.07
N GLU A 118 9.48 10.20 11.95
CA GLU A 118 9.46 11.63 11.68
C GLU A 118 8.75 12.02 10.37
N ASN A 119 8.64 11.06 9.44
CA ASN A 119 7.98 11.27 8.16
C ASN A 119 6.50 10.85 8.16
N ILE A 120 5.96 10.27 9.25
CA ILE A 120 4.56 9.82 9.30
C ILE A 120 3.62 11.04 9.34
N GLY A 121 3.85 11.97 10.27
CA GLY A 121 2.99 13.14 10.45
C GLY A 121 1.58 12.77 10.92
N LYS A 122 0.57 13.51 10.48
CA LYS A 122 -0.85 13.28 10.81
C LYS A 122 -1.67 13.05 9.53
N PRO A 123 -1.61 11.85 8.94
CA PRO A 123 -2.37 11.55 7.73
C PRO A 123 -3.86 11.38 8.02
N ASP A 124 -4.70 11.43 6.98
CA ASP A 124 -6.11 11.05 7.08
C ASP A 124 -6.27 9.52 7.19
N LEU A 125 -5.36 8.77 6.54
CA LEU A 125 -5.33 7.32 6.54
C LEU A 125 -3.90 6.78 6.68
N LEU A 126 -3.70 5.85 7.61
CA LEU A 126 -2.48 5.05 7.75
C LEU A 126 -2.74 3.61 7.33
N ILE A 127 -1.89 3.08 6.45
CA ILE A 127 -1.98 1.72 5.93
C ILE A 127 -0.75 0.92 6.35
N ILE A 128 -0.98 -0.23 7.00
CA ILE A 128 0.02 -1.28 7.16
C ILE A 128 -0.20 -2.30 6.03
N PRO A 129 0.67 -2.33 5.00
CA PRO A 129 0.46 -3.15 3.81
C PRO A 129 0.71 -4.64 4.10
N GLY A 130 0.47 -5.48 3.09
CA GLY A 130 0.87 -6.88 3.12
C GLY A 130 2.39 -7.02 3.22
N THR A 131 2.84 -8.12 3.82
CA THR A 131 4.26 -8.48 3.92
C THR A 131 4.43 -9.98 3.68
N LYS A 132 5.61 -10.35 3.17
CA LYS A 132 6.06 -11.73 2.99
C LYS A 132 6.63 -12.35 4.28
N ASN A 133 6.85 -11.55 5.32
CA ASN A 133 7.28 -12.00 6.66
C ASN A 133 6.69 -11.06 7.72
N THR A 134 5.61 -11.50 8.35
CA THR A 134 4.86 -10.68 9.30
C THR A 134 5.67 -10.43 10.58
N ILE A 135 6.28 -11.46 11.16
CA ILE A 135 7.04 -11.32 12.41
C ILE A 135 8.27 -10.41 12.23
N GLY A 136 9.03 -10.61 11.16
CA GLY A 136 10.23 -9.84 10.85
C GLY A 136 9.93 -8.37 10.59
N ASP A 137 8.88 -8.07 9.84
CA ASP A 137 8.49 -6.70 9.56
C ASP A 137 7.79 -6.03 10.76
N LEU A 138 7.08 -6.80 11.62
CA LEU A 138 6.59 -6.31 12.90
C LEU A 138 7.74 -5.90 13.83
N THR A 139 8.82 -6.69 13.84
CA THR A 139 10.04 -6.37 14.59
C THR A 139 10.68 -5.09 14.07
N PHE A 140 10.79 -4.95 12.74
CA PHE A 140 11.31 -3.74 12.10
C PHE A 140 10.52 -2.48 12.51
N ILE A 141 9.18 -2.49 12.46
CA ILE A 141 8.39 -1.30 12.82
C ILE A 141 8.47 -0.98 14.33
N LYS A 142 8.70 -1.98 15.19
CA LYS A 142 8.93 -1.76 16.62
C LYS A 142 10.29 -1.11 16.86
N GLU A 143 11.34 -1.64 16.25
CA GLU A 143 12.71 -1.10 16.37
C GLU A 143 12.82 0.33 15.84
N ARG A 144 12.05 0.67 14.80
CA ARG A 144 11.98 2.02 14.24
C ARG A 144 11.11 2.98 15.05
N GLY A 145 10.42 2.52 16.09
CA GLY A 145 9.47 3.34 16.86
C GLY A 145 8.12 3.58 16.16
N ILE A 146 7.96 3.11 14.92
CA ILE A 146 6.75 3.26 14.10
C ILE A 146 5.54 2.61 14.78
N PHE A 147 5.75 1.46 15.45
CA PHE A 147 4.69 0.77 16.18
C PHE A 147 4.01 1.68 17.22
N GLY A 148 4.79 2.47 17.97
CA GLY A 148 4.25 3.40 18.97
C GLY A 148 3.47 4.54 18.32
N GLU A 149 4.00 5.10 17.22
CA GLU A 149 3.36 6.18 16.48
C GLU A 149 2.01 5.76 15.89
N ILE A 150 1.91 4.55 15.34
CA ILE A 150 0.64 4.00 14.82
C ILE A 150 -0.43 3.96 15.91
N ILE A 151 -0.07 3.50 17.12
CA ILE A 151 -1.00 3.45 18.25
C ILE A 151 -1.45 4.85 18.64
N GLU A 152 -0.52 5.80 18.73
CA GLU A 152 -0.83 7.17 19.12
C GLU A 152 -1.75 7.86 18.10
N LEU A 153 -1.44 7.74 16.80
CA LEU A 153 -2.28 8.27 15.74
C LEU A 153 -3.68 7.66 15.73
N SER A 154 -3.78 6.35 15.95
CA SER A 154 -5.07 5.65 16.07
C SER A 154 -5.89 6.19 17.24
N ARG A 155 -5.27 6.43 18.40
CA ARG A 155 -5.93 7.03 19.57
C ARG A 155 -6.39 8.47 19.32
N GLN A 156 -5.65 9.21 18.50
CA GLN A 156 -6.00 10.57 18.07
C GLN A 156 -7.09 10.60 16.98
N GLY A 157 -7.55 9.44 16.51
CA GLY A 157 -8.64 9.32 15.54
C GLY A 157 -8.20 9.16 14.09
N THR A 158 -6.90 8.99 13.82
CA THR A 158 -6.39 8.68 12.48
C THR A 158 -6.90 7.31 12.05
N MET A 159 -7.54 7.22 10.88
CA MET A 159 -7.97 5.93 10.35
C MET A 159 -6.75 5.04 10.09
N THR A 160 -6.74 3.84 10.66
CA THR A 160 -5.65 2.88 10.49
C THR A 160 -6.20 1.58 9.94
N ILE A 161 -5.65 1.11 8.82
CA ILE A 161 -6.04 -0.16 8.20
C ILE A 161 -4.82 -1.07 8.02
N GLY A 162 -5.04 -2.37 8.15
CA GLY A 162 -4.04 -3.39 7.87
C GLY A 162 -4.51 -4.28 6.72
N ILE A 163 -3.58 -4.68 5.85
CA ILE A 163 -3.86 -5.55 4.70
C ILE A 163 -3.03 -6.84 4.85
N CYS A 164 -3.66 -8.01 4.78
CA CYS A 164 -3.00 -9.31 4.89
C CYS A 164 -2.10 -9.41 6.15
N GLY A 165 -0.78 -9.60 6.01
CA GLY A 165 0.17 -9.58 7.13
C GLY A 165 0.08 -8.29 7.97
N GLY A 166 -0.16 -7.14 7.34
CA GLY A 166 -0.41 -5.88 8.06
C GLY A 166 -1.68 -5.91 8.92
N TYR A 167 -2.72 -6.64 8.51
CA TYR A 167 -3.91 -6.87 9.36
C TYR A 167 -3.58 -7.75 10.57
N GLN A 168 -2.75 -8.78 10.37
CA GLN A 168 -2.30 -9.64 11.46
C GLN A 168 -1.48 -8.86 12.50
N MET A 169 -0.66 -7.89 12.08
CA MET A 169 0.09 -7.00 12.97
C MET A 169 -0.80 -6.12 13.87
N LEU A 170 -2.03 -5.83 13.45
CA LEU A 170 -3.01 -5.10 14.27
C LEU A 170 -3.66 -5.99 15.35
N GLY A 171 -3.46 -7.30 15.29
CA GLY A 171 -3.96 -8.24 16.28
C GLY A 171 -3.22 -8.15 17.63
N LYS A 172 -3.80 -8.81 18.64
CA LYS A 172 -3.16 -8.89 19.97
C LYS A 172 -2.00 -9.88 20.02
N GLN A 173 -2.04 -10.92 19.17
CA GLN A 173 -1.07 -12.01 19.13
C GLN A 173 -0.95 -12.52 17.68
N ILE A 174 0.27 -12.92 17.30
CA ILE A 174 0.55 -13.63 16.06
C ILE A 174 1.09 -15.00 16.47
N ASN A 175 0.43 -16.06 16.04
CA ASN A 175 0.81 -17.44 16.35
C ASN A 175 1.39 -18.09 15.10
N ASP A 176 2.67 -18.47 15.16
CA ASP A 176 3.32 -19.28 14.13
C ASP A 176 3.73 -20.65 14.69
N PRO A 177 2.78 -21.58 14.90
CA PRO A 177 3.05 -22.88 15.49
C PRO A 177 3.85 -23.82 14.58
N HIS A 178 4.00 -23.48 13.30
CA HIS A 178 4.64 -24.32 12.30
C HIS A 178 5.94 -23.73 11.75
N HIS A 179 6.39 -22.59 12.28
CA HIS A 179 7.57 -21.86 11.81
C HIS A 179 7.55 -21.60 10.30
N VAL A 180 6.35 -21.33 9.77
CA VAL A 180 6.15 -21.07 8.34
C VAL A 180 6.45 -19.61 7.99
N GLU A 181 6.46 -18.70 8.97
CA GLU A 181 6.96 -17.35 8.76
C GLU A 181 8.48 -17.32 8.88
N SER A 182 9.17 -16.93 7.80
CA SER A 182 10.65 -16.90 7.68
C SER A 182 11.18 -15.48 7.64
#